data_AF-A0AAN9UV02-F1
#
_entry.id   AF-A0AAN9UV02-F1
#
_cell.length_a   1.000
_cell.length_b   1.000
_cell.length_c   1.000
_cell.angle_alpha   90.00
_cell.angle_beta   90.00
_cell.angle_gamma   90.00
#
_symmetry.space_group_name_H-M   'P 1'
#
loop_
_entity.id
_entity.type
_entity.pdbx_description
1 polymer ?
#
loop_
_entity_poly.entity_id
_entity_poly.type
_entity_poly.pdbx_seq_one_letter_code
_entity_poly.pdbx_strand_id
1 'polypeptide(L)'
;MDPDGNGEETTRVNSSEVATESTSEKALALCSACSRPLGFSDSNASSFSLFKWQVNVGQQEPEGPASGPSLAQCVSAILLATIARTGSSKTILMPLEITHMKPNPDIPKSTRDIQPKSLLNLWVFNGNITFSSTEEASSPVKAIKVLYRFVSQEEADKALESMTSDAQDIALPADAINGVVDILAKSNSLIPESDRYFKEWTVGLIEKWVG
;
A
#
# COMPACT_ATOMS: atom_id res chain seq x y z
N MET A 1 41.54 -18.55 67.46
CA MET A 1 41.99 -18.05 66.14
C MET A 1 40.72 -17.72 65.38
N ASP A 2 40.21 -16.52 65.60
CA ASP A 2 39.31 -15.86 64.64
C ASP A 2 40.16 -15.40 63.45
N PRO A 3 39.57 -15.34 62.25
CA PRO A 3 39.27 -14.01 61.74
C PRO A 3 37.97 -13.89 60.95
N ASP A 4 37.45 -12.66 60.96
CA ASP A 4 36.48 -12.07 60.03
C ASP A 4 36.87 -12.23 58.55
N GLY A 5 35.85 -12.30 57.68
CA GLY A 5 36.06 -12.31 56.22
C GLY A 5 34.75 -12.26 55.44
N ASN A 6 34.18 -11.07 55.36
CA ASN A 6 33.01 -10.71 54.57
C ASN A 6 33.26 -10.91 53.06
N GLY A 7 32.34 -11.57 52.35
CA GLY A 7 32.38 -11.73 50.89
C GLY A 7 30.96 -11.81 50.33
N GLU A 8 30.53 -10.73 49.67
CA GLU A 8 29.23 -10.57 49.02
C GLU A 8 28.98 -11.64 47.94
N GLU A 9 28.01 -12.51 48.17
CA GLU A 9 27.44 -13.38 47.16
C GLU A 9 26.42 -12.57 46.32
N THR A 10 26.87 -12.08 45.17
CA THR A 10 26.00 -11.43 44.18
C THR A 10 25.21 -12.52 43.43
N THR A 11 23.99 -12.81 43.90
CA THR A 11 23.02 -13.64 43.20
C THR A 11 22.66 -13.00 41.86
N ARG A 12 23.27 -13.48 40.77
CA ARG A 12 22.82 -13.19 39.40
C ARG A 12 21.48 -13.86 39.16
N VAL A 13 20.40 -13.09 39.25
CA VAL A 13 19.08 -13.50 38.76
C VAL A 13 19.14 -13.43 37.23
N ASN A 14 19.13 -14.60 36.60
CA ASN A 14 19.14 -14.74 35.15
C ASN A 14 17.68 -14.61 34.66
N SER A 15 17.22 -13.39 34.39
CA SER A 15 15.93 -13.16 33.72
C SER A 15 16.11 -13.31 32.22
N SER A 16 15.90 -14.52 31.72
CA SER A 16 15.62 -14.75 30.30
C SER A 16 14.12 -14.61 30.08
N GLU A 17 13.62 -13.37 30.01
CA GLU A 17 12.28 -13.11 29.48
C GLU A 17 12.35 -13.23 27.96
N VAL A 18 11.83 -14.34 27.46
CA VAL A 18 11.47 -14.53 26.06
C VAL A 18 10.42 -13.49 25.74
N ALA A 19 10.80 -12.47 24.97
CA ALA A 19 9.87 -11.53 24.38
C ALA A 19 8.95 -12.29 23.41
N THR A 20 7.78 -12.69 23.88
CA THR A 20 6.68 -13.08 23.01
C THR A 20 6.21 -11.81 22.31
N GLU A 21 6.69 -11.60 21.08
CA GLU A 21 6.09 -10.63 20.15
C GLU A 21 4.61 -10.98 20.00
N SER A 22 3.76 -10.20 20.66
CA SER A 22 2.31 -10.27 20.49
C SER A 22 1.99 -9.71 19.10
N THR A 23 1.84 -10.60 18.12
CA THR A 23 1.35 -10.22 16.80
C THR A 23 -0.08 -9.69 16.96
N SER A 24 -0.27 -8.37 16.83
CA SER A 24 -1.60 -7.76 16.98
C SER A 24 -2.54 -8.31 15.90
N GLU A 25 -3.61 -9.00 16.32
CA GLU A 25 -4.62 -9.57 15.45
C GLU A 25 -5.49 -8.46 14.85
N LYS A 26 -5.16 -8.02 13.63
CA LYS A 26 -5.94 -7.03 12.90
C LYS A 26 -6.99 -7.72 12.02
N ALA A 27 -8.27 -7.51 12.30
CA ALA A 27 -9.37 -8.03 11.50
C ALA A 27 -9.82 -7.00 10.46
N LEU A 28 -10.24 -7.43 9.26
CA LEU A 28 -10.73 -6.51 8.23
C LEU A 28 -12.13 -5.97 8.61
N ALA A 29 -12.29 -4.65 8.59
CA ALA A 29 -13.59 -4.00 8.72
C ALA A 29 -14.25 -3.89 7.34
N LEU A 30 -15.45 -4.47 7.20
CA LEU A 30 -16.22 -4.47 5.95
C LEU A 30 -17.47 -3.61 6.08
N CYS A 31 -17.89 -2.97 4.99
CA CYS A 31 -19.19 -2.32 4.91
C CYS A 31 -20.31 -3.38 4.98
N SER A 32 -21.27 -3.21 5.88
CA SER A 32 -22.38 -4.15 6.05
C SER A 32 -23.32 -4.23 4.84
N ALA A 33 -23.40 -3.19 4.02
CA ALA A 33 -24.31 -3.12 2.88
C ALA A 33 -23.70 -3.66 1.57
N CYS A 34 -22.41 -3.42 1.33
CA CYS A 34 -21.75 -3.74 0.05
C CYS A 34 -20.49 -4.61 0.18
N SER A 35 -20.13 -5.01 1.41
CA SER A 35 -18.97 -5.86 1.72
C SER A 35 -17.61 -5.31 1.24
N ARG A 36 -17.52 -4.00 0.92
CA ARG A 36 -16.24 -3.36 0.57
C ARG A 36 -15.34 -3.20 1.81
N PRO A 37 -14.01 -3.36 1.68
CA PRO A 37 -13.08 -3.11 2.76
C PRO A 37 -13.05 -1.63 3.17
N LEU A 38 -13.34 -1.33 4.43
CA LEU A 38 -13.28 0.02 4.99
C LEU A 38 -11.99 0.26 5.79
N GLY A 39 -11.30 -0.80 6.24
CA GLY A 39 -10.10 -0.68 7.06
C GLY A 39 -9.83 -1.91 7.92
N PHE A 40 -9.19 -1.72 9.06
CA PHE A 40 -8.87 -2.76 10.04
C PHE A 40 -9.44 -2.43 11.42
N SER A 41 -9.92 -3.44 12.11
CA SER A 41 -10.19 -3.41 13.55
C SER A 41 -9.01 -4.06 14.28
N ASP A 42 -8.50 -3.36 15.30
CA ASP A 42 -7.51 -3.91 16.22
C ASP A 42 -8.26 -4.33 17.50
N SER A 43 -8.32 -5.64 17.75
CA SER A 43 -9.01 -6.22 18.91
C SER A 43 -8.33 -5.87 20.24
N ASN A 44 -7.01 -5.70 20.23
CA ASN A 44 -6.23 -5.36 21.42
C ASN A 44 -6.41 -3.89 21.81
N ALA A 45 -6.48 -3.02 20.81
CA ALA A 45 -6.62 -1.57 21.02
C ALA A 45 -8.09 -1.08 21.03
N SER A 46 -9.07 -1.96 20.79
CA SER A 46 -10.48 -1.59 20.60
C SER A 46 -10.65 -0.41 19.63
N SER A 47 -9.85 -0.39 18.55
CA SER A 47 -9.74 0.73 17.63
C SER A 47 -9.94 0.31 16.17
N PHE A 48 -10.26 1.26 15.31
CA PHE A 48 -10.37 1.05 13.87
C PHE A 48 -9.39 1.94 13.11
N SER A 49 -8.62 1.35 12.20
CA SER A 49 -7.82 2.07 11.20
C SER A 49 -8.55 2.03 9.88
N LEU A 50 -9.17 3.13 9.48
CA LEU A 50 -9.97 3.21 8.25
C LEU A 50 -9.13 3.67 7.05
N PHE A 51 -9.40 3.08 5.88
CA PHE A 51 -8.88 3.60 4.61
C PHE A 51 -9.57 4.91 4.30
N LYS A 52 -8.81 6.02 4.36
CA LYS A 52 -9.35 7.36 4.18
C LYS A 52 -10.16 7.52 2.88
N TRP A 53 -9.74 6.87 1.79
CA TRP A 53 -10.43 6.94 0.49
C TRP A 53 -11.71 6.09 0.40
N GLN A 54 -11.96 5.18 1.36
CA GLN A 54 -13.15 4.32 1.39
C GLN A 54 -14.25 4.87 2.30
N VAL A 55 -14.00 5.96 3.02
CA VAL A 55 -14.95 6.54 3.97
C VAL A 55 -15.18 8.02 3.67
N ASN A 56 -16.44 8.42 3.61
CA ASN A 56 -16.80 9.84 3.60
C ASN A 56 -17.26 10.23 5.00
N VAL A 57 -16.55 11.15 5.65
CA VAL A 57 -16.95 11.69 6.95
C VAL A 57 -17.83 12.90 6.66
N GLY A 58 -19.14 12.74 6.81
CA GLY A 58 -20.09 13.85 6.69
C GLY A 58 -19.92 14.84 7.84
N GLN A 59 -18.96 15.75 7.74
CA GLN A 59 -19.01 16.99 8.51
C GLN A 59 -20.04 17.91 7.84
N GLN A 60 -20.99 18.43 8.61
CA GLN A 60 -21.66 19.68 8.24
C GLN A 60 -20.59 20.77 8.31
N GLU A 61 -19.92 21.07 7.20
CA GLU A 61 -19.06 22.24 7.05
C GLU A 61 -19.41 23.03 5.77
N PRO A 62 -19.18 24.35 5.78
CA PRO A 62 -19.85 25.32 4.91
C PRO A 62 -19.40 25.21 3.45
N GLU A 63 -20.30 25.65 2.56
CA GLU A 63 -20.21 25.67 1.09
C GLU A 63 -18.78 25.89 0.52
N GLY A 64 -18.08 24.80 0.25
CA GLY A 64 -16.84 24.74 -0.53
C GLY A 64 -16.85 23.50 -1.44
N PRO A 65 -16.05 23.43 -2.52
CA PRO A 65 -16.07 22.28 -3.42
C PRO A 65 -15.54 21.03 -2.69
N ALA A 66 -16.48 20.19 -2.26
CA ALA A 66 -16.28 19.09 -1.32
C ALA A 66 -16.21 17.73 -2.01
N SER A 67 -15.04 17.11 -2.01
CA SER A 67 -14.91 15.64 -2.10
C SER A 67 -13.61 15.22 -1.44
N GLY A 68 -13.58 14.09 -0.73
CA GLY A 68 -12.35 13.55 -0.16
C GLY A 68 -11.35 13.11 -1.24
N PRO A 69 -10.09 12.78 -0.88
CA PRO A 69 -9.10 12.34 -1.85
C PRO A 69 -9.50 11.04 -2.53
N SER A 70 -9.34 10.99 -3.85
CA SER A 70 -9.54 9.80 -4.67
C SER A 70 -8.43 8.76 -4.44
N LEU A 71 -8.65 7.54 -4.91
CA LEU A 71 -7.63 6.47 -4.88
C LEU A 71 -6.34 6.93 -5.56
N ALA A 72 -6.41 7.57 -6.74
CA ALA A 72 -5.26 8.09 -7.45
C ALA A 72 -4.47 9.09 -6.59
N GLN A 73 -5.18 10.02 -5.96
CA GLN A 73 -4.61 11.07 -5.12
C GLN A 73 -3.97 10.51 -3.84
N CYS A 74 -4.58 9.48 -3.24
CA CYS A 74 -3.99 8.77 -2.11
C CYS A 74 -2.73 7.99 -2.51
N VAL A 75 -2.77 7.26 -3.64
CA VAL A 75 -1.62 6.48 -4.11
C VAL A 75 -0.47 7.38 -4.53
N SER A 76 -0.72 8.50 -5.22
CA SER A 76 0.35 9.45 -5.55
C SER A 76 0.97 10.07 -4.29
N ALA A 77 0.18 10.41 -3.27
CA ALA A 77 0.70 10.88 -2.00
C ALA A 77 1.56 9.82 -1.30
N ILE A 78 1.11 8.55 -1.28
CA ILE A 78 1.84 7.42 -0.72
C ILE A 78 3.19 7.24 -1.45
N LEU A 79 3.20 7.20 -2.78
CA LEU A 79 4.43 7.03 -3.57
C LEU A 79 5.43 8.17 -3.33
N LEU A 80 4.97 9.42 -3.35
CA LEU A 80 5.82 10.58 -3.09
C LEU A 80 6.37 10.58 -1.66
N ALA A 81 5.56 10.20 -0.67
CA ALA A 81 6.01 10.06 0.71
C ALA A 81 7.04 8.93 0.87
N THR A 82 6.83 7.79 0.20
CA THR A 82 7.79 6.68 0.17
C THR A 82 9.13 7.12 -0.43
N ILE A 83 9.13 7.83 -1.54
CA ILE A 83 10.34 8.41 -2.14
C ILE A 83 11.04 9.35 -1.16
N ALA A 84 10.30 10.27 -0.55
CA ALA A 84 10.88 11.23 0.39
C ALA A 84 11.51 10.55 1.61
N ARG A 85 10.93 9.44 2.08
CA ARG A 85 11.42 8.70 3.26
C ARG A 85 12.59 7.77 2.94
N THR A 86 12.61 7.15 1.77
CA THR A 86 13.52 6.03 1.45
C THR A 86 14.54 6.36 0.38
N GLY A 87 14.34 7.44 -0.38
CA GLY A 87 15.12 7.77 -1.57
C GLY A 87 14.81 6.88 -2.78
N SER A 88 14.03 5.82 -2.61
CA SER A 88 13.67 4.89 -3.68
C SER A 88 12.49 5.41 -4.49
N SER A 89 12.64 5.39 -5.82
CA SER A 89 11.58 5.73 -6.78
C SER A 89 10.82 4.52 -7.32
N LYS A 90 11.22 3.29 -6.95
CA LYS A 90 10.53 2.07 -7.37
C LYS A 90 9.74 1.49 -6.21
N THR A 91 8.58 0.95 -6.52
CA THR A 91 7.65 0.42 -5.53
C THR A 91 6.94 -0.80 -6.09
N ILE A 92 6.81 -1.84 -5.28
CA ILE A 92 6.00 -3.02 -5.58
C ILE A 92 4.73 -2.93 -4.74
N LEU A 93 3.57 -2.94 -5.40
CA LEU A 93 2.29 -3.01 -4.72
C LEU A 93 1.98 -4.46 -4.34
N MET A 94 1.94 -4.71 -3.03
CA MET A 94 1.64 -6.00 -2.46
C MET A 94 0.17 -6.04 -2.02
N PRO A 95 -0.61 -7.06 -2.39
CA PRO A 95 -1.94 -7.23 -1.82
C PRO A 95 -1.84 -7.47 -0.32
N LEU A 96 -2.66 -6.80 0.49
CA LEU A 96 -2.75 -7.14 1.91
C LEU A 96 -3.23 -8.58 2.07
N GLU A 97 -2.40 -9.41 2.70
CA GLU A 97 -2.78 -10.75 3.10
C GLU A 97 -3.73 -10.65 4.31
N ILE A 98 -5.02 -10.89 4.06
CA ILE A 98 -6.04 -10.93 5.11
C ILE A 98 -6.08 -12.36 5.64
N THR A 99 -5.27 -12.64 6.65
CA THR A 99 -5.45 -13.85 7.45
C THR A 99 -6.75 -13.71 8.26
N HIS A 100 -7.59 -14.76 8.24
CA HIS A 100 -8.89 -14.88 8.93
C HIS A 100 -10.14 -14.37 8.18
N MET A 101 -10.40 -14.93 6.99
CA MET A 101 -11.73 -15.51 6.78
C MET A 101 -11.71 -16.94 7.32
N LYS A 102 -12.53 -17.25 8.32
CA LYS A 102 -12.88 -18.66 8.59
C LYS A 102 -13.41 -19.23 7.27
N PRO A 103 -12.78 -20.27 6.69
CA PRO A 103 -13.30 -20.84 5.46
C PRO A 103 -14.73 -21.32 5.74
N ASN A 104 -15.68 -20.78 4.99
CA ASN A 104 -17.04 -21.33 4.96
C ASN A 104 -16.94 -22.76 4.42
N PRO A 105 -17.30 -23.80 5.18
CA PRO A 105 -17.16 -25.19 4.74
C PRO A 105 -18.08 -25.57 3.57
N ASP A 106 -19.05 -24.71 3.23
CA ASP A 106 -20.06 -24.98 2.20
C ASP A 106 -19.70 -24.46 0.79
N ILE A 107 -18.51 -23.85 0.62
CA ILE A 107 -18.03 -23.42 -0.70
C ILE A 107 -16.98 -24.43 -1.17
N PRO A 108 -17.23 -25.17 -2.28
CA PRO A 108 -16.27 -26.14 -2.78
C PRO A 108 -14.93 -25.46 -3.05
N LYS A 109 -13.84 -26.14 -2.66
CA LYS A 109 -12.43 -25.74 -2.85
C LYS A 109 -12.01 -25.78 -4.33
N SER A 110 -12.84 -25.30 -5.24
CA SER A 110 -12.55 -25.23 -6.67
C SER A 110 -12.27 -23.78 -7.05
N THR A 111 -10.97 -23.49 -7.28
CA THR A 111 -10.34 -22.28 -7.88
C THR A 111 -9.27 -21.56 -7.03
N ARG A 112 -8.64 -22.21 -6.03
CA ARG A 112 -7.27 -21.81 -5.61
C ARG A 112 -6.20 -22.42 -6.54
N ASP A 113 -6.51 -22.47 -7.84
CA ASP A 113 -5.69 -23.10 -8.85
C ASP A 113 -4.90 -22.01 -9.59
N ILE A 114 -3.66 -21.82 -9.14
CA ILE A 114 -2.46 -21.52 -9.93
C ILE A 114 -2.66 -20.50 -11.07
N GLN A 115 -2.87 -19.24 -10.72
CA GLN A 115 -2.39 -18.12 -11.54
C GLN A 115 -1.13 -17.59 -10.85
N PRO A 116 -0.01 -17.38 -11.57
CA PRO A 116 1.10 -16.61 -11.00
C PRO A 116 0.55 -15.25 -10.58
N LYS A 117 0.61 -14.96 -9.27
CA LYS A 117 0.14 -13.69 -8.72
C LYS A 117 1.07 -12.60 -9.25
N SER A 118 0.67 -11.96 -10.34
CA SER A 118 1.43 -10.86 -10.92
C SER A 118 1.25 -9.62 -10.05
N LEU A 119 2.35 -9.05 -9.59
CA LEU A 119 2.37 -7.85 -8.75
C LEU A 119 2.63 -6.62 -9.61
N LEU A 120 2.13 -5.46 -9.18
CA LEU A 120 2.36 -4.21 -9.89
C LEU A 120 3.67 -3.56 -9.42
N ASN A 121 4.64 -3.48 -10.31
CA ASN A 121 5.88 -2.74 -10.09
C ASN A 121 5.76 -1.34 -10.71
N LEU A 122 5.90 -0.32 -9.89
CA LEU A 122 5.81 1.09 -10.22
C LEU A 122 7.18 1.73 -10.11
N TRP A 123 7.49 2.63 -11.04
CA TRP A 123 8.68 3.47 -10.99
C TRP A 123 8.27 4.93 -11.27
N VAL A 124 8.38 5.78 -10.26
CA VAL A 124 8.09 7.21 -10.41
C VAL A 124 9.21 7.87 -11.21
N PHE A 125 8.91 8.20 -12.46
CA PHE A 125 9.85 8.83 -13.38
C PHE A 125 9.86 10.36 -13.22
N ASN A 126 8.69 10.95 -12.95
CA ASN A 126 8.59 12.38 -12.63
C ASN A 126 7.48 12.62 -11.59
N GLY A 127 7.86 13.10 -10.40
CA GLY A 127 6.94 13.36 -9.28
C GLY A 127 6.15 14.67 -9.37
N ASN A 128 6.35 15.47 -10.42
CA ASN A 128 5.69 16.75 -10.58
C ASN A 128 5.50 17.12 -12.05
N ILE A 129 4.39 16.65 -12.63
CA ILE A 129 3.94 17.08 -13.95
C ILE A 129 2.59 17.79 -13.85
N THR A 130 2.28 18.58 -14.87
CA THR A 130 0.95 19.11 -15.12
C THR A 130 0.59 18.80 -16.56
N PHE A 131 -0.60 18.25 -16.79
CA PHE A 131 -1.08 17.96 -18.14
C PHE A 131 -2.48 18.52 -18.35
N SER A 132 -2.82 18.75 -19.61
CA SER A 132 -4.17 19.15 -20.03
C SER A 132 -4.65 18.17 -21.09
N SER A 133 -5.92 17.80 -21.00
CA SER A 133 -6.59 16.93 -21.97
C SER A 133 -8.00 17.46 -22.18
N THR A 134 -8.49 17.40 -23.42
CA THR A 134 -9.89 17.69 -23.73
C THR A 134 -10.84 16.62 -23.19
N GLU A 135 -10.33 15.45 -22.82
CA GLU A 135 -11.10 14.37 -22.19
C GLU A 135 -11.22 14.54 -20.67
N GLU A 136 -10.41 15.42 -20.06
CA GLU A 136 -10.42 15.66 -18.62
C GLU A 136 -11.05 17.03 -18.31
N ALA A 137 -12.24 17.00 -17.70
CA ALA A 137 -13.06 18.17 -17.43
C ALA A 137 -12.39 19.18 -16.46
N SER A 138 -11.48 18.72 -15.60
CA SER A 138 -10.79 19.51 -14.58
C SER A 138 -9.36 19.93 -14.97
N SER A 139 -9.04 19.99 -16.28
CA SER A 139 -7.72 20.41 -16.73
C SER A 139 -7.42 21.89 -16.45
N PRO A 140 -6.16 22.27 -16.12
CA PRO A 140 -4.97 21.42 -16.04
C PRO A 140 -4.89 20.57 -14.76
N VAL A 141 -4.46 19.31 -14.92
CA VAL A 141 -4.36 18.32 -13.83
C VAL A 141 -2.92 18.15 -13.38
N LYS A 142 -2.67 18.27 -12.07
CA LYS A 142 -1.37 17.92 -11.46
C LYS A 142 -1.27 16.41 -11.28
N ALA A 143 -0.17 15.81 -11.70
CA ALA A 143 0.02 14.38 -11.64
C ALA A 143 1.49 13.99 -11.38
N ILE A 144 1.70 12.70 -11.15
CA ILE A 144 3.00 12.04 -11.26
C ILE A 144 3.03 11.18 -12.52
N LYS A 145 4.17 11.17 -13.23
CA LYS A 145 4.44 10.26 -14.35
C LYS A 145 5.12 9.03 -13.79
N VAL A 146 4.50 7.87 -14.00
CA VAL A 146 5.02 6.58 -13.55
C VAL A 146 5.24 5.65 -14.74
N LEU A 147 6.25 4.82 -14.61
CA LEU A 147 6.48 3.64 -15.44
C LEU A 147 5.96 2.45 -14.65
N TYR A 148 5.18 1.56 -15.27
CA TYR A 148 4.65 0.39 -14.60
C TYR A 148 4.79 -0.87 -15.44
N ARG A 149 4.94 -1.99 -14.75
CA ARG A 149 4.90 -3.33 -15.33
C ARG A 149 4.40 -4.34 -14.31
N PHE A 150 3.94 -5.47 -14.80
CA PHE A 150 3.62 -6.62 -13.96
C PHE A 150 4.88 -7.47 -13.76
N VAL A 151 5.07 -7.98 -12.56
CA VAL A 151 6.20 -8.85 -12.17
C VAL A 151 5.70 -10.10 -11.46
N SER A 152 6.46 -11.20 -11.53
CA SER A 152 6.14 -12.39 -10.73
C SER A 152 6.46 -12.15 -9.25
N GLN A 153 5.99 -13.04 -8.37
CA GLN A 153 6.35 -12.99 -6.95
C GLN A 153 7.87 -13.12 -6.76
N GLU A 154 8.51 -14.03 -7.50
CA GLU A 154 9.96 -14.25 -7.43
C GLU A 154 10.76 -13.02 -7.89
N GLU A 155 10.28 -12.34 -8.94
CA GLU A 155 10.88 -11.08 -9.40
C GLU A 155 10.70 -9.95 -8.38
N ALA A 156 9.55 -9.91 -7.71
CA ALA A 156 9.27 -8.95 -6.65
C ALA A 156 10.17 -9.19 -5.43
N ASP A 157 10.24 -10.43 -4.94
CA ASP A 157 11.07 -10.80 -3.79
C ASP A 157 12.53 -10.48 -4.07
N LYS A 158 13.04 -10.84 -5.25
CA LYS A 158 14.40 -10.47 -5.68
C LYS A 158 14.61 -8.97 -5.72
N ALA A 159 13.61 -8.21 -6.17
CA ALA A 159 13.68 -6.76 -6.20
C ALA A 159 13.54 -6.12 -4.81
N LEU A 160 13.02 -6.80 -3.80
CA LEU A 160 12.96 -6.27 -2.43
C LEU A 160 14.20 -6.68 -1.62
N GLU A 161 14.73 -7.88 -1.83
CA GLU A 161 15.83 -8.46 -1.03
C GLU A 161 17.23 -8.13 -1.57
N SER A 162 17.35 -7.72 -2.83
CA SER A 162 18.66 -7.44 -3.41
C SER A 162 19.34 -6.29 -2.68
N MET A 163 20.59 -6.50 -2.22
CA MET A 163 21.37 -5.51 -1.47
C MET A 163 21.65 -4.20 -2.24
N THR A 164 21.45 -4.21 -3.55
CA THR A 164 21.57 -3.04 -4.43
C THR A 164 20.21 -2.52 -4.91
N SER A 165 19.11 -2.99 -4.33
CA SER A 165 17.79 -2.69 -4.84
C SER A 165 17.18 -1.44 -4.24
N ASP A 166 16.80 -0.54 -5.12
CA ASP A 166 16.06 0.68 -4.83
C ASP A 166 14.56 0.44 -5.01
N ALA A 167 13.99 -0.64 -4.48
CA ALA A 167 12.55 -0.89 -4.50
C ALA A 167 12.00 -0.98 -3.08
N GLN A 168 10.76 -0.55 -2.90
CA GLN A 168 10.04 -0.58 -1.63
C GLN A 168 8.73 -1.33 -1.82
N ASP A 169 8.24 -2.00 -0.79
CA ASP A 169 6.91 -2.60 -0.81
C ASP A 169 5.87 -1.62 -0.24
N ILE A 170 4.69 -1.62 -0.85
CA ILE A 170 3.51 -0.92 -0.31
C ILE A 170 2.35 -1.89 -0.36
N ALA A 171 1.84 -2.22 0.82
CA ALA A 171 0.67 -3.06 0.93
C ALA A 171 -0.61 -2.24 0.66
N LEU A 172 -1.44 -2.66 -0.30
CA LEU A 172 -2.79 -2.14 -0.52
C LEU A 172 -3.84 -3.26 -0.64
N PRO A 173 -5.14 -2.99 -0.35
CA PRO A 173 -6.21 -3.93 -0.67
C PRO A 173 -6.19 -4.32 -2.16
N ALA A 174 -6.52 -5.58 -2.46
CA ALA A 174 -6.44 -6.08 -3.84
C ALA A 174 -7.35 -5.31 -4.81
N ASP A 175 -8.52 -4.86 -4.36
CA ASP A 175 -9.43 -4.01 -5.12
C ASP A 175 -8.82 -2.62 -5.41
N ALA A 176 -8.07 -2.05 -4.45
CA ALA A 176 -7.35 -0.82 -4.65
C ALA A 176 -6.21 -0.98 -5.68
N ILE A 177 -5.48 -2.10 -5.66
CA ILE A 177 -4.43 -2.38 -6.67
C ILE A 177 -5.05 -2.48 -8.06
N ASN A 178 -6.17 -3.19 -8.21
CA ASN A 178 -6.89 -3.26 -9.48
C ASN A 178 -7.36 -1.87 -9.94
N GLY A 179 -7.88 -1.05 -9.02
CA GLY A 179 -8.25 0.33 -9.32
C GLY A 179 -7.05 1.17 -9.80
N VAL A 180 -5.85 0.96 -9.24
CA VAL A 180 -4.62 1.60 -9.71
C VAL A 180 -4.27 1.15 -11.13
N VAL A 181 -4.39 -0.14 -11.44
CA VAL A 181 -4.18 -0.66 -12.80
C VAL A 181 -5.13 0.01 -13.80
N ASP A 182 -6.41 0.14 -13.46
CA ASP A 182 -7.41 0.79 -14.31
C ASP A 182 -7.09 2.28 -14.52
N ILE A 183 -6.68 3.00 -13.47
CA ILE A 183 -6.22 4.40 -13.56
C ILE A 183 -5.03 4.53 -14.50
N LEU A 184 -4.06 3.62 -14.40
CA LEU A 184 -2.85 3.62 -15.23
C LEU A 184 -3.15 3.29 -16.69
N ALA A 185 -4.06 2.34 -16.93
CA ALA A 185 -4.51 2.00 -18.28
C ALA A 185 -5.28 3.15 -18.93
N LYS A 186 -6.22 3.77 -18.20
CA LYS A 186 -6.96 4.95 -18.66
C LYS A 186 -6.03 6.13 -18.93
N SER A 187 -5.11 6.42 -18.02
CA SER A 187 -4.18 7.55 -18.22
C SER A 187 -3.19 7.33 -19.36
N ASN A 188 -2.81 6.08 -19.65
CA ASN A 188 -1.97 5.76 -20.81
C ASN A 188 -2.64 6.17 -22.14
N SER A 189 -3.97 6.07 -22.26
CA SER A 189 -4.66 6.49 -23.48
C SER A 189 -4.59 8.01 -23.71
N LEU A 190 -4.40 8.80 -22.65
CA LEU A 190 -4.21 10.25 -22.71
C LEU A 190 -2.80 10.65 -23.18
N ILE A 191 -1.84 9.72 -23.17
CA ILE A 191 -0.45 9.95 -23.58
C ILE A 191 -0.35 9.74 -25.10
N PRO A 192 0.44 10.57 -25.83
CA PRO A 192 0.73 10.34 -27.25
C PRO A 192 1.25 8.92 -27.49
N GLU A 193 0.86 8.31 -28.60
CA GLU A 193 1.15 6.89 -28.88
C GLU A 193 2.65 6.57 -28.81
N SER A 194 3.52 7.50 -29.26
CA SER A 194 4.97 7.38 -29.21
C SER A 194 5.55 7.27 -27.79
N ASP A 195 4.81 7.76 -26.80
CA ASP A 195 5.27 7.96 -25.42
C ASP A 195 4.57 7.02 -24.44
N ARG A 196 3.71 6.12 -24.92
CA ARG A 196 2.94 5.16 -24.10
C ARG A 196 3.80 4.05 -23.50
N TYR A 197 4.97 3.79 -24.10
CA TYR A 197 5.88 2.73 -23.68
C TYR A 197 7.31 3.26 -23.57
N PHE A 198 8.03 2.73 -22.59
CA PHE A 198 9.46 2.95 -22.42
C PHE A 198 10.13 1.59 -22.17
N LYS A 199 10.69 1.01 -23.23
CA LYS A 199 11.19 -0.38 -23.25
C LYS A 199 10.10 -1.36 -22.79
N GLU A 200 10.34 -2.13 -21.73
CA GLU A 200 9.39 -3.07 -21.12
C GLU A 200 8.35 -2.43 -20.20
N TRP A 201 8.41 -1.11 -20.01
CA TRP A 201 7.52 -0.39 -19.11
C TRP A 201 6.40 0.32 -19.86
N THR A 202 5.19 0.25 -19.31
CA THR A 202 4.07 1.08 -19.75
C THR A 202 4.09 2.39 -18.99
N VAL A 203 3.73 3.49 -19.65
CA VAL A 203 3.71 4.81 -19.03
C VAL A 203 2.30 5.13 -18.54
N GLY A 204 2.15 5.63 -17.32
CA GLY A 204 0.87 6.06 -16.76
C GLY A 204 0.98 7.36 -15.99
N LEU A 205 -0.14 8.01 -15.77
CA LEU A 205 -0.26 9.23 -14.97
C LEU A 205 -1.14 8.94 -13.75
N ILE A 206 -0.70 9.37 -12.57
CA ILE A 206 -1.51 9.29 -11.34
C ILE A 206 -1.73 10.70 -10.83
N GLU A 207 -3.00 11.11 -10.70
CA GLU A 207 -3.39 12.43 -10.23
C GLU A 207 -2.88 12.72 -8.81
N LYS A 208 -2.51 13.98 -8.55
CA LYS A 208 -2.09 14.49 -7.25
C LYS A 208 -3.24 15.25 -6.58
N TRP A 209 -3.38 15.09 -5.27
CA TRP A 209 -4.25 15.95 -4.48
C TRP A 209 -3.75 17.41 -4.56
N VAL A 210 -4.64 18.33 -4.90
CA VAL A 210 -4.41 19.78 -4.84
C VAL A 210 -5.40 20.31 -3.80
N GLY A 211 -4.95 20.40 -2.55
CA GLY A 211 -5.76 20.95 -1.46
C GLY A 211 -5.98 22.45 -1.59
#